data_AF-A0A835LCB0-F1
#
_entry.id   AF-A0A835LCB0-F1
#
_cell.length_a   1.000
_cell.length_b   1.000
_cell.length_c   1.000
_cell.angle_alpha   90.00
_cell.angle_beta   90.00
_cell.angle_gamma   90.00
#
_symmetry.space_group_name_H-M   'P 1'
#
loop_
_entity.id
_entity.type
_entity.pdbx_description
1 polymer ?
#
loop_
_entity_poly.entity_id
_entity_poly.type
_entity_poly.pdbx_seq_one_letter_code
_entity_poly.pdbx_strand_id
1 'polypeptide(L)'
;MRVPSSKLKPHAFLRVLPLPPNGLSFSDTWKQYEHNEDREGWYKDVGYEDMHLQGKRWGGRIREKVNLDKGTEYIGSIYDAETTFESYGVPHGSADLVKAVPAEHKKFLSELVWVHEENVCVETSEGKTNCRLIAVHAGLEKGKGVEEQLKILKAKDTSIPKVEALSGKASVWEIPKDWELLELEKALMAPNAITAILVELCEKPTIVVSGHHGKLHIDGLRLIIDEGGGKENNPVTAIVLPSMTLVRDTDSITTQL
;
A
#
# COMPACT_ATOMS: atom_id res chain seq x y z
N MET A 1 0.07 -18.91 -7.73
CA MET A 1 0.62 -17.66 -8.32
C MET A 1 0.84 -16.68 -7.18
N ARG A 2 2.08 -16.32 -6.84
CA ARG A 2 2.35 -15.36 -5.76
C ARG A 2 2.03 -13.96 -6.27
N VAL A 3 1.08 -13.27 -5.64
CA VAL A 3 0.71 -11.89 -6.00
C VAL A 3 1.77 -10.95 -5.39
N PRO A 4 2.47 -10.10 -6.17
CA PRO A 4 3.48 -9.21 -5.63
C PRO A 4 2.90 -8.24 -4.59
N SER A 5 3.50 -8.20 -3.41
CA SER A 5 3.01 -7.51 -2.22
C SER A 5 3.22 -5.99 -2.24
N SER A 6 3.03 -5.32 -3.38
CA SER A 6 3.05 -3.85 -3.45
C SER A 6 2.70 -3.33 -4.83
N LYS A 7 1.79 -2.35 -4.88
CA LYS A 7 1.32 -1.75 -6.12
C LYS A 7 2.41 -0.92 -6.81
N LEU A 8 3.17 -0.07 -6.11
CA LEU A 8 4.08 0.91 -6.75
C LEU A 8 5.21 0.35 -7.64
N LYS A 9 5.73 -0.84 -7.32
CA LYS A 9 7.05 -1.31 -7.78
C LYS A 9 7.07 -1.76 -9.25
N PRO A 10 6.16 -2.66 -9.70
CA PRO A 10 6.09 -2.98 -11.12
C PRO A 10 5.67 -1.78 -11.98
N HIS A 11 4.95 -0.80 -11.42
CA HIS A 11 4.56 0.41 -12.17
C HIS A 11 5.78 1.24 -12.54
N ALA A 12 6.71 1.38 -11.60
CA ALA A 12 7.96 2.08 -11.81
C ALA A 12 8.81 1.40 -12.90
N PHE A 13 8.93 0.06 -12.85
CA PHE A 13 9.70 -0.68 -13.85
C PHE A 13 9.07 -0.60 -15.25
N LEU A 14 7.74 -0.72 -15.34
CA LEU A 14 6.99 -0.66 -16.60
C LEU A 14 6.77 0.76 -17.12
N ARG A 15 7.28 1.79 -16.42
CA ARG A 15 7.17 3.21 -16.78
C ARG A 15 5.73 3.70 -16.95
N VAL A 16 4.84 3.22 -16.09
CA VAL A 16 3.42 3.62 -16.06
C VAL A 16 3.09 4.53 -14.86
N LEU A 17 4.12 5.02 -14.16
CA LEU A 17 3.99 6.04 -13.13
C LEU A 17 3.78 7.43 -13.74
N PRO A 18 2.98 8.30 -13.11
CA PRO A 18 2.96 9.71 -13.48
C PRO A 18 4.35 10.33 -13.22
N LEU A 19 4.70 11.33 -14.04
CA LEU A 19 5.93 12.09 -13.85
C LEU A 19 5.94 12.75 -12.46
N PRO A 20 7.11 12.88 -11.81
CA PRO A 20 7.21 13.58 -10.55
C PRO A 20 6.71 15.03 -10.69
N PRO A 21 6.06 15.58 -9.65
CA PRO A 21 5.61 16.96 -9.68
C PRO A 21 6.80 17.95 -9.75
N ASN A 22 6.51 19.18 -10.15
CA ASN A 22 7.44 20.32 -10.09
C ASN A 22 8.73 20.18 -10.91
N GLY A 23 8.70 19.39 -11.99
CA GLY A 23 9.84 19.23 -12.90
C GLY A 23 10.98 18.38 -12.33
N LEU A 24 10.73 17.67 -11.22
CA LEU A 24 11.67 16.70 -10.67
C LEU A 24 11.81 15.49 -11.61
N SER A 25 12.97 14.86 -11.54
CA SER A 25 13.28 13.64 -12.27
C SER A 25 13.05 12.41 -11.39
N PHE A 26 12.79 11.25 -11.99
CA PHE A 26 12.76 10.01 -11.22
C PHE A 26 14.11 9.68 -10.59
N SER A 27 15.22 10.13 -11.17
CA SER A 27 16.56 9.93 -10.62
C SER A 27 16.80 10.65 -9.29
N ASP A 28 16.06 11.71 -9.00
CA ASP A 28 16.14 12.41 -7.70
C ASP A 28 15.74 11.50 -6.54
N THR A 29 14.96 10.44 -6.82
CA THR A 29 14.52 9.48 -5.81
C THR A 29 15.62 8.52 -5.33
N TRP A 30 16.77 8.46 -5.99
CA TRP A 30 17.78 7.44 -5.71
C TRP A 30 18.67 7.79 -4.51
N LYS A 31 19.02 9.08 -4.37
CA LYS A 31 20.08 9.57 -3.48
C LYS A 31 19.93 9.11 -2.03
N GLN A 32 18.72 9.10 -1.51
CA GLN A 32 18.46 8.69 -0.12
C GLN A 32 18.87 7.23 0.17
N TYR A 33 18.80 6.36 -0.84
CA TYR A 33 19.00 4.92 -0.69
C TYR A 33 20.22 4.38 -1.45
N GLU A 34 21.05 5.25 -2.03
CA GLU A 34 22.20 4.90 -2.89
C GLU A 34 23.17 3.92 -2.21
N HIS A 35 23.37 4.05 -0.89
CA HIS A 35 24.17 3.12 -0.10
C HIS A 35 23.69 1.66 -0.12
N ASN A 36 22.46 1.39 -0.58
CA ASN A 36 21.94 0.02 -0.74
C ASN A 36 22.16 -0.54 -2.16
N GLU A 37 22.59 0.27 -3.13
CA GLU A 37 22.64 -0.11 -4.54
C GLU A 37 23.45 -1.38 -4.77
N ASP A 38 24.65 -1.46 -4.17
CA ASP A 38 25.51 -2.63 -4.33
C ASP A 38 24.90 -3.90 -3.75
N ARG A 39 24.30 -3.80 -2.56
CA ARG A 39 23.66 -4.95 -1.90
C ARG A 39 22.45 -5.42 -2.69
N GLU A 40 21.60 -4.48 -3.11
CA GLU A 40 20.33 -4.75 -3.78
C GLU A 40 20.48 -5.02 -5.29
N GLY A 41 21.65 -4.72 -5.85
CA GLY A 41 21.98 -4.91 -7.26
C GLY A 41 20.96 -4.23 -8.18
N TRP A 42 20.73 -2.93 -7.98
CA TRP A 42 19.71 -2.18 -8.71
C TRP A 42 19.80 -2.40 -10.23
N TYR A 43 18.65 -2.40 -10.89
CA TYR A 43 18.56 -2.48 -12.34
C TYR A 43 19.29 -1.30 -13.01
N LYS A 44 20.15 -1.62 -13.98
CA LYS A 44 21.03 -0.68 -14.72
C LYS A 44 20.99 -0.89 -16.24
N ASP A 45 20.00 -1.62 -16.75
CA ASP A 45 19.84 -1.87 -18.18
C ASP A 45 18.83 -0.87 -18.80
N VAL A 46 18.43 -1.04 -20.06
CA VAL A 46 17.71 -0.06 -20.89
C VAL A 46 16.69 0.80 -20.12
N GLY A 47 16.96 2.11 -20.14
CA GLY A 47 16.17 3.22 -19.58
C GLY A 47 15.94 3.13 -18.08
N TYR A 48 16.94 2.67 -17.34
CA TYR A 48 17.02 2.83 -15.89
C TYR A 48 17.19 4.30 -15.48
N GLU A 49 17.67 5.16 -16.37
CA GLU A 49 17.95 6.57 -16.15
C GLU A 49 16.68 7.35 -15.78
N ASP A 50 15.58 7.02 -16.46
CA ASP A 50 14.26 7.60 -16.24
C ASP A 50 13.36 6.70 -15.36
N MET A 51 13.96 5.92 -14.45
CA MET A 51 13.23 4.97 -13.61
C MET A 51 13.21 5.38 -12.14
N HIS A 52 12.03 5.39 -11.53
CA HIS A 52 11.89 5.63 -10.09
C HIS A 52 12.66 4.57 -9.29
N LEU A 53 13.22 4.95 -8.13
CA LEU A 53 14.02 4.08 -7.25
C LEU A 53 13.40 2.68 -7.08
N GLN A 54 12.10 2.63 -6.77
CA GLN A 54 11.42 1.36 -6.51
C GLN A 54 11.36 0.43 -7.73
N GLY A 55 11.38 0.97 -8.95
CA GLY A 55 11.49 0.17 -10.18
C GLY A 55 12.88 -0.45 -10.31
N LYS A 56 13.93 0.35 -10.02
CA LYS A 56 15.32 -0.13 -10.04
C LYS A 56 15.56 -1.25 -9.03
N ARG A 57 15.01 -1.10 -7.82
CA ARG A 57 15.06 -2.12 -6.76
C ARG A 57 14.27 -3.38 -7.12
N TRP A 58 13.13 -3.23 -7.79
CA TRP A 58 12.25 -4.33 -8.18
C TRP A 58 12.83 -5.19 -9.31
N GLY A 59 13.38 -4.57 -10.35
CA GLY A 59 14.10 -5.27 -11.41
C GLY A 59 15.55 -5.62 -11.08
N GLY A 60 16.03 -5.28 -9.88
CA GLY A 60 17.40 -5.52 -9.45
C GLY A 60 17.71 -6.99 -9.16
N ARG A 61 18.99 -7.30 -8.93
CA ARG A 61 19.47 -8.63 -8.55
C ARG A 61 20.12 -8.57 -7.18
N ILE A 62 19.36 -8.97 -6.16
CA ILE A 62 19.81 -8.95 -4.76
C ILE A 62 21.01 -9.87 -4.58
N ARG A 63 22.08 -9.39 -3.93
CA ARG A 63 23.28 -10.20 -3.67
C ARG A 63 23.14 -11.11 -2.46
N GLU A 64 22.28 -10.73 -1.52
CA GLU A 64 21.93 -11.56 -0.37
C GLU A 64 21.03 -12.72 -0.80
N LYS A 65 21.31 -13.92 -0.29
CA LYS A 65 20.52 -15.11 -0.63
C LYS A 65 19.23 -15.21 0.18
N VAL A 66 19.28 -14.81 1.46
CA VAL A 66 18.20 -15.06 2.42
C VAL A 66 17.60 -13.74 2.89
N ASN A 67 16.27 -13.66 2.81
CA ASN A 67 15.47 -12.67 3.49
C ASN A 67 15.29 -13.08 4.95
N LEU A 68 16.07 -12.49 5.85
CA LEU A 68 16.03 -12.79 7.28
C LEU A 68 14.67 -12.45 7.92
N ASP A 69 13.97 -11.42 7.43
CA ASP A 69 12.66 -11.03 7.95
C ASP A 69 11.59 -12.10 7.64
N LYS A 70 11.68 -12.75 6.47
CA LYS A 70 10.72 -13.77 6.03
C LYS A 70 11.16 -15.20 6.37
N GLY A 71 12.44 -15.41 6.65
CA GLY A 71 13.05 -16.74 6.81
C GLY A 71 13.10 -17.54 5.52
N THR A 72 13.10 -16.88 4.36
CA THR A 72 13.07 -17.51 3.03
C THR A 72 14.15 -16.93 2.13
N GLU A 73 14.51 -17.63 1.06
CA GLU A 73 15.38 -17.06 0.03
C GLU A 73 14.67 -15.94 -0.74
N TYR A 74 15.44 -14.95 -1.19
CA TYR A 74 14.92 -13.97 -2.13
C TYR A 74 14.75 -14.60 -3.52
N ILE A 75 13.71 -14.18 -4.24
CA ILE A 75 13.43 -14.66 -5.61
C ILE A 75 13.75 -13.54 -6.61
N GLY A 76 15.00 -13.51 -7.07
CA GLY A 76 15.51 -12.52 -8.03
C GLY A 76 15.92 -11.17 -7.42
N SER A 77 15.00 -10.44 -6.78
CA SER A 77 15.25 -9.10 -6.23
C SER A 77 14.85 -8.99 -4.76
N ILE A 78 15.11 -7.83 -4.12
CA ILE A 78 14.65 -7.55 -2.75
C ILE A 78 13.11 -7.62 -2.62
N TYR A 79 12.40 -7.68 -3.75
CA TYR A 79 10.95 -7.75 -3.85
C TYR A 79 10.40 -9.08 -4.38
N ASP A 80 11.24 -10.12 -4.46
CA ASP A 80 10.82 -11.45 -4.94
C ASP A 80 10.19 -11.39 -6.35
N ALA A 81 10.72 -10.48 -7.20
CA ALA A 81 10.09 -10.09 -8.46
C ALA A 81 10.22 -11.12 -9.59
N GLU A 82 11.15 -12.09 -9.49
CA GLU A 82 11.46 -13.03 -10.57
C GLU A 82 10.22 -13.79 -11.04
N THR A 83 9.37 -14.27 -10.13
CA THR A 83 8.11 -14.95 -10.48
C THR A 83 7.15 -14.07 -11.30
N THR A 84 7.23 -12.74 -11.17
CA THR A 84 6.46 -11.82 -12.03
C THR A 84 7.02 -11.83 -13.44
N PHE A 85 8.34 -11.72 -13.61
CA PHE A 85 8.98 -11.80 -14.93
C PHE A 85 8.64 -13.13 -15.63
N GLU A 86 8.78 -14.24 -14.91
CA GLU A 86 8.47 -15.59 -15.41
C GLU A 86 6.99 -15.73 -15.82
N SER A 87 6.06 -15.11 -15.10
CA SER A 87 4.64 -15.14 -15.45
C SER A 87 4.30 -14.47 -16.78
N TYR A 88 5.17 -13.59 -17.28
CA TYR A 88 5.09 -12.97 -18.60
C TYR A 88 6.04 -13.62 -19.62
N GLY A 89 6.66 -14.76 -19.27
CA GLY A 89 7.51 -15.53 -20.17
C GLY A 89 8.88 -14.90 -20.45
N VAL A 90 9.39 -14.04 -19.55
CA VAL A 90 10.70 -13.40 -19.70
C VAL A 90 11.61 -13.67 -18.50
N PRO A 91 12.95 -13.68 -18.66
CA PRO A 91 13.87 -13.83 -17.55
C PRO A 91 13.79 -12.66 -16.56
N HIS A 92 14.07 -12.93 -15.28
CA HIS A 92 14.17 -11.89 -14.25
C HIS A 92 15.13 -10.76 -14.66
N GLY A 93 14.70 -9.52 -14.45
CA GLY A 93 15.48 -8.32 -14.77
C GLY A 93 15.60 -8.00 -16.26
N SER A 94 14.85 -8.67 -17.14
CA SER A 94 14.86 -8.37 -18.58
C SER A 94 14.05 -7.12 -18.92
N ALA A 95 14.63 -6.23 -19.74
CA ALA A 95 13.91 -5.09 -20.32
C ALA A 95 12.74 -5.52 -21.23
N ASP A 96 12.75 -6.74 -21.77
CA ASP A 96 11.68 -7.26 -22.62
C ASP A 96 10.36 -7.46 -21.85
N LEU A 97 10.38 -7.45 -20.50
CA LEU A 97 9.14 -7.41 -19.72
C LEU A 97 8.26 -6.22 -20.14
N VAL A 98 8.86 -5.07 -20.45
CA VAL A 98 8.11 -3.88 -20.90
C VAL A 98 7.32 -4.18 -22.18
N LYS A 99 7.80 -5.06 -23.06
CA LYS A 99 7.08 -5.48 -24.27
C LYS A 99 6.11 -6.63 -23.99
N ALA A 100 6.50 -7.56 -23.13
CA ALA A 100 5.72 -8.76 -22.81
C ALA A 100 4.44 -8.46 -22.03
N VAL A 101 4.42 -7.42 -21.20
CA VAL A 101 3.21 -7.04 -20.45
C VAL A 101 2.17 -6.42 -21.38
N PRO A 102 0.94 -6.99 -21.47
CA PRO A 102 -0.14 -6.46 -22.31
C PRO A 102 -0.52 -5.02 -21.98
N ALA A 103 -1.05 -4.30 -22.98
CA ALA A 103 -1.47 -2.91 -22.82
C ALA A 103 -2.58 -2.76 -21.76
N GLU A 104 -3.48 -3.73 -21.68
CA GLU A 104 -4.57 -3.79 -20.71
C GLU A 104 -4.04 -3.90 -19.28
N HIS A 105 -2.97 -4.67 -19.07
CA HIS A 105 -2.33 -4.81 -17.77
C HIS A 105 -1.62 -3.52 -17.36
N LYS A 106 -0.94 -2.85 -18.30
CA LYS A 106 -0.33 -1.53 -18.07
C LYS A 106 -1.38 -0.48 -17.72
N LYS A 107 -2.52 -0.50 -18.42
CA LYS A 107 -3.66 0.37 -18.14
C LYS A 107 -4.19 0.12 -16.73
N PHE A 108 -4.46 -1.13 -16.38
CA PHE A 108 -4.89 -1.51 -15.03
C PHE A 108 -3.94 -0.97 -13.95
N LEU A 109 -2.62 -1.14 -14.14
CA LEU A 109 -1.62 -0.61 -13.21
C LEU A 109 -1.68 0.93 -13.15
N SER A 110 -1.75 1.62 -14.28
CA SER A 110 -1.83 3.09 -14.28
C SER A 110 -3.05 3.66 -13.54
N GLU A 111 -4.15 2.90 -13.51
CA GLU A 111 -5.41 3.28 -12.87
C GLU A 111 -5.46 2.96 -11.37
N LEU A 112 -4.55 2.12 -10.83
CA LEU A 112 -4.53 1.78 -9.41
C LEU A 112 -4.33 3.02 -8.53
N VAL A 113 -5.26 3.23 -7.59
CA VAL A 113 -5.19 4.29 -6.58
C VAL A 113 -4.27 3.89 -5.42
N TRP A 114 -3.60 4.88 -4.81
CA TRP A 114 -2.78 4.65 -3.60
C TRP A 114 -3.63 4.70 -2.33
N VAL A 115 -4.77 5.38 -2.37
CA VAL A 115 -5.77 5.42 -1.31
C VAL A 115 -7.18 5.46 -1.91
N HIS A 116 -8.13 4.80 -1.24
CA HIS A 116 -9.57 4.87 -1.56
C HIS A 116 -10.33 5.30 -0.31
N GLU A 117 -11.39 6.09 -0.48
CA GLU A 117 -12.22 6.60 0.61
C GLU A 117 -13.70 6.42 0.33
N GLU A 118 -14.45 6.01 1.34
CA GLU A 118 -15.87 5.70 1.20
C GLU A 118 -16.63 5.86 2.52
N ASN A 119 -17.95 5.99 2.48
CA ASN A 119 -18.80 5.85 3.68
C ASN A 119 -19.39 4.44 3.69
N VAL A 120 -19.22 3.70 4.79
CA VAL A 120 -19.67 2.31 4.92
C VAL A 120 -20.45 2.11 6.20
N CYS A 121 -21.22 1.03 6.26
CA CYS A 121 -21.87 0.57 7.50
C CYS A 121 -21.04 -0.56 8.11
N VAL A 122 -20.90 -0.57 9.44
CA VAL A 122 -20.28 -1.64 10.21
C VAL A 122 -21.16 -2.03 11.39
N GLU A 123 -21.29 -3.34 11.61
CA GLU A 123 -21.91 -3.91 12.80
C GLU A 123 -20.86 -4.02 13.91
N THR A 124 -21.09 -3.31 15.00
CA THR A 124 -20.33 -3.43 16.26
C THR A 124 -21.22 -4.05 17.34
N SER A 125 -20.64 -4.34 18.51
CA SER A 125 -21.42 -4.79 19.68
C SER A 125 -22.48 -3.78 20.13
N GLU A 126 -22.35 -2.50 19.75
CA GLU A 126 -23.29 -1.42 20.07
C GLU A 126 -24.36 -1.22 18.99
N GLY A 127 -24.29 -1.97 17.89
CA GLY A 127 -25.23 -1.92 16.77
C GLY A 127 -24.58 -1.50 15.46
N LYS A 128 -25.41 -1.09 14.49
CA LYS A 128 -24.95 -0.61 13.18
C LYS A 128 -24.53 0.84 13.27
N THR A 129 -23.32 1.14 12.83
CA THR A 129 -22.82 2.52 12.74
C THR A 129 -22.34 2.83 11.32
N ASN A 130 -22.44 4.09 10.94
CA ASN A 130 -21.90 4.59 9.67
C ASN A 130 -20.50 5.15 9.90
N CYS A 131 -19.52 4.62 9.18
CA CYS A 131 -18.11 4.97 9.28
C CYS A 131 -17.61 5.60 7.99
N ARG A 132 -16.62 6.50 8.09
CA ARG A 132 -15.70 6.76 6.98
C ARG A 132 -14.76 5.56 6.87
N LEU A 133 -14.40 5.14 5.66
CA LEU A 133 -13.43 4.09 5.41
C LEU A 133 -12.30 4.67 4.57
N ILE A 134 -11.06 4.41 4.99
CA ILE A 134 -9.84 4.72 4.27
C ILE A 134 -9.12 3.41 3.98
N ALA A 135 -9.04 3.04 2.71
CA ALA A 135 -8.29 1.88 2.26
C ALA A 135 -6.93 2.32 1.71
N VAL A 136 -5.85 1.89 2.37
CA VAL A 136 -4.47 2.22 2.01
C VAL A 136 -3.57 1.01 2.27
N HIS A 137 -2.62 0.73 1.38
CA HIS A 137 -1.97 -0.58 1.33
C HIS A 137 -1.30 -1.00 2.64
N ALA A 138 -0.49 -0.13 3.26
CA ALA A 138 0.17 -0.41 4.54
C ALA A 138 -0.51 0.31 5.72
N GLY A 139 -0.82 1.59 5.59
CA GLY A 139 -1.46 2.38 6.63
C GLY A 139 -1.13 3.86 6.50
N LEU A 140 -1.31 4.62 7.57
CA LEU A 140 -0.99 6.05 7.65
C LEU A 140 0.02 6.29 8.77
N GLU A 141 0.93 7.22 8.57
CA GLU A 141 2.00 7.52 9.52
C GLU A 141 1.46 8.23 10.76
N LYS A 142 1.95 7.82 11.93
CA LYS A 142 1.73 8.53 13.21
C LYS A 142 2.43 9.89 13.21
N GLY A 143 1.81 10.90 13.83
CA GLY A 143 2.40 12.23 14.02
C GLY A 143 2.48 13.07 12.75
N LYS A 144 1.75 12.67 11.70
CA LYS A 144 1.61 13.43 10.46
C LYS A 144 0.13 13.68 10.19
N GLY A 145 -0.23 14.91 9.84
CA GLY A 145 -1.61 15.28 9.52
C GLY A 145 -2.20 14.39 8.43
N VAL A 146 -3.33 13.75 8.72
CA VAL A 146 -3.88 12.73 7.82
C VAL A 146 -4.29 13.32 6.47
N GLU A 147 -4.93 14.47 6.45
CA GLU A 147 -5.37 15.10 5.19
C GLU A 147 -4.19 15.46 4.27
N GLU A 148 -3.03 15.83 4.82
CA GLU A 148 -1.81 16.04 4.03
C GLU A 148 -1.28 14.72 3.45
N GLN A 149 -1.30 13.64 4.24
CA GLN A 149 -0.97 12.30 3.74
C GLN A 149 -1.93 11.89 2.61
N LEU A 150 -3.25 12.07 2.78
CA LEU A 150 -4.25 11.73 1.78
C LEU A 150 -4.07 12.53 0.49
N LYS A 151 -3.71 13.81 0.58
CA LYS A 151 -3.43 14.66 -0.58
C LYS A 151 -2.27 14.12 -1.41
N ILE A 152 -1.16 13.74 -0.76
CA ILE A 152 0.00 13.12 -1.40
C ILE A 152 -0.38 11.81 -2.09
N LEU A 153 -1.18 10.97 -1.42
CA LEU A 153 -1.61 9.67 -1.96
C LEU A 153 -2.56 9.81 -3.15
N LYS A 154 -3.53 10.73 -3.09
CA LYS A 154 -4.45 11.03 -4.19
C LYS A 154 -3.72 11.59 -5.41
N ALA A 155 -2.71 12.43 -5.18
CA ALA A 155 -1.87 12.98 -6.24
C ALA A 155 -0.90 11.95 -6.86
N LYS A 156 -0.75 10.77 -6.25
CA LYS A 156 0.27 9.77 -6.61
C LYS A 156 1.66 10.42 -6.71
N ASP A 157 2.09 11.14 -5.68
CA ASP A 157 3.36 11.87 -5.71
C ASP A 157 4.57 10.93 -5.83
N THR A 158 5.12 10.86 -7.05
CA THR A 158 6.26 10.01 -7.41
C THR A 158 7.61 10.67 -7.19
N SER A 159 7.67 11.85 -6.56
CA SER A 159 8.92 12.44 -6.07
C SER A 159 9.42 11.75 -4.79
N ILE A 160 8.56 11.01 -4.10
CA ILE A 160 8.85 10.38 -2.81
C ILE A 160 9.58 9.04 -3.03
N PRO A 161 10.86 8.90 -2.59
CA PRO A 161 11.65 7.69 -2.83
C PRO A 161 11.00 6.41 -2.32
N LYS A 162 10.39 6.48 -1.15
CA LYS A 162 9.71 5.37 -0.48
C LYS A 162 8.47 5.91 0.24
N VAL A 163 7.29 5.63 -0.31
CA VAL A 163 6.01 6.04 0.27
C VAL A 163 5.68 5.14 1.47
N GLU A 164 5.74 5.69 2.68
CA GLU A 164 5.51 4.93 3.92
C GLU A 164 4.09 4.35 3.99
N ALA A 165 3.07 5.03 3.48
CA ALA A 165 1.71 4.50 3.40
C ALA A 165 1.58 3.21 2.55
N LEU A 166 2.57 2.91 1.71
CA LEU A 166 2.63 1.71 0.86
C LEU A 166 3.74 0.73 1.27
N SER A 167 4.66 1.12 2.16
CA SER A 167 5.90 0.36 2.43
C SER A 167 6.31 0.33 3.90
N GLY A 168 5.68 1.13 4.75
CA GLY A 168 5.96 1.24 6.17
C GLY A 168 5.57 -0.04 6.91
N LYS A 169 6.14 -0.23 8.11
CA LYS A 169 5.81 -1.35 8.99
C LYS A 169 5.20 -0.79 10.29
N ALA A 170 5.99 -0.71 11.36
CA ALA A 170 5.54 -0.19 12.65
C ALA A 170 5.09 1.28 12.61
N SER A 171 5.63 2.08 11.69
CA SER A 171 5.27 3.50 11.48
C SER A 171 3.81 3.70 11.08
N VAL A 172 3.19 2.70 10.45
CA VAL A 172 1.86 2.76 9.84
C VAL A 172 0.91 1.66 10.35
N TRP A 173 1.27 1.04 11.47
CA TRP A 173 0.50 -0.07 12.05
C TRP A 173 -0.80 0.43 12.71
N GLU A 174 -0.72 1.47 13.54
CA GLU A 174 -1.89 2.03 14.24
C GLU A 174 -2.65 3.05 13.40
N ILE A 175 -3.88 3.36 13.82
CA ILE A 175 -4.58 4.56 13.36
C ILE A 175 -3.88 5.81 13.95
N PRO A 176 -3.55 6.84 13.14
CA PRO A 176 -2.99 8.09 13.64
C PRO A 176 -3.96 8.76 14.63
N LYS A 177 -3.46 9.16 15.81
CA LYS A 177 -4.26 9.80 16.87
C LYS A 177 -4.65 11.25 16.58
N ASP A 178 -4.06 11.85 15.55
CA ASP A 178 -4.21 13.27 15.22
C ASP A 178 -5.60 13.63 14.66
N TRP A 179 -6.49 12.65 14.53
CA TRP A 179 -7.90 12.82 14.13
C TRP A 179 -8.70 13.61 15.18
N GLU A 180 -8.42 13.41 16.47
CA GLU A 180 -9.24 13.98 17.55
C GLU A 180 -8.71 15.34 18.02
N LEU A 181 -7.40 15.49 18.19
CA LEU A 181 -6.86 16.62 18.96
C LEU A 181 -6.77 17.95 18.20
N LEU A 182 -6.44 17.92 16.90
CA LEU A 182 -6.16 19.14 16.15
C LEU A 182 -7.44 19.91 15.78
N GLU A 183 -8.53 19.21 15.49
CA GLU A 183 -9.82 19.82 15.15
C GLU A 183 -10.62 20.19 16.41
N LEU A 184 -10.51 19.41 17.50
CA LEU A 184 -11.05 19.81 18.81
C LEU A 184 -10.39 21.09 19.33
N GLU A 185 -9.05 21.22 19.24
CA GLU A 185 -8.35 22.44 19.66
C GLU A 185 -8.77 23.66 18.83
N LYS A 186 -8.91 23.52 17.50
CA LYS A 186 -9.40 24.61 16.64
C LYS A 186 -10.86 24.98 16.94
N ALA A 187 -11.73 24.00 17.19
CA ALA A 187 -13.13 24.22 17.52
C ALA A 187 -13.32 24.88 18.89
N LEU A 188 -12.49 24.52 19.88
CA LEU A 188 -12.44 25.16 21.20
C LEU A 188 -12.00 26.63 21.15
N MET A 189 -11.30 27.06 20.10
CA MET A 189 -10.86 28.44 19.92
C MET A 189 -11.87 29.35 19.18
N ALA A 190 -13.03 28.84 18.73
CA ALA A 190 -14.05 29.62 18.01
C ALA A 190 -15.36 29.76 18.83
N PRO A 191 -15.57 30.84 19.60
CA PRO A 191 -16.49 30.80 20.76
C PRO A 191 -18.01 30.70 20.51
N ASN A 192 -18.54 30.77 19.27
CA ASN A 192 -19.97 31.14 19.09
C ASN A 192 -20.85 30.21 18.22
N ALA A 193 -20.42 28.99 17.89
CA ALA A 193 -21.25 28.03 17.14
C ALA A 193 -21.26 26.61 17.73
N ILE A 194 -20.80 26.50 18.98
CA ILE A 194 -20.12 25.31 19.50
C ILE A 194 -21.05 24.10 19.64
N THR A 195 -22.33 24.22 20.00
CA THR A 195 -23.11 23.03 20.40
C THR A 195 -23.81 22.30 19.25
N ALA A 196 -24.26 23.00 18.21
CA ALA A 196 -24.91 22.37 17.05
C ALA A 196 -23.88 21.85 16.03
N ILE A 197 -22.78 22.59 15.87
CA ILE A 197 -21.66 22.18 15.02
C ILE A 197 -20.89 21.01 15.66
N LEU A 198 -20.73 20.94 16.99
CA LEU A 198 -20.05 19.80 17.64
C LEU A 198 -20.77 18.46 17.43
N VAL A 199 -22.10 18.44 17.32
CA VAL A 199 -22.85 17.20 17.06
C VAL A 199 -22.72 16.75 15.60
N GLU A 200 -22.54 17.70 14.67
CA GLU A 200 -22.32 17.43 13.24
C GLU A 200 -20.83 17.21 12.89
N LEU A 201 -19.92 17.73 13.73
CA LEU A 201 -18.45 17.60 13.67
C LEU A 201 -17.87 16.49 14.57
N CYS A 202 -18.70 15.73 15.30
CA CYS A 202 -18.27 14.43 15.80
C CYS A 202 -18.00 13.57 14.56
N GLU A 203 -16.78 13.65 14.05
CA GLU A 203 -16.38 13.00 12.81
C GLU A 203 -16.79 11.53 12.87
N LYS A 204 -17.43 11.06 11.80
CA LYS A 204 -17.84 9.65 11.73
C LYS A 204 -16.64 8.78 12.07
N PRO A 205 -16.81 7.75 12.91
CA PRO A 205 -15.73 6.83 13.23
C PRO A 205 -15.06 6.38 11.94
N THR A 206 -13.72 6.46 11.88
CA THR A 206 -12.97 6.18 10.65
C THR A 206 -12.31 4.82 10.74
N ILE A 207 -12.66 3.94 9.79
CA ILE A 207 -12.04 2.65 9.57
C ILE A 207 -10.81 2.84 8.70
N VAL A 208 -9.68 2.28 9.12
CA VAL A 208 -8.47 2.22 8.29
C VAL A 208 -8.19 0.77 7.94
N VAL A 209 -8.40 0.42 6.67
CA VAL A 209 -8.18 -0.93 6.14
C VAL A 209 -6.87 -0.99 5.33
N SER A 210 -6.06 -2.00 5.61
CA SER A 210 -4.77 -2.24 4.97
C SER A 210 -4.52 -3.73 4.74
N GLY A 211 -3.55 -4.03 3.87
CA GLY A 211 -2.92 -5.34 3.76
C GLY A 211 -1.45 -5.24 4.20
N HIS A 212 -0.53 -5.73 3.37
CA HIS A 212 0.93 -5.50 3.42
C HIS A 212 1.71 -6.14 4.58
N HIS A 213 1.13 -6.22 5.78
CA HIS A 213 1.85 -6.59 6.98
C HIS A 213 2.06 -8.09 7.17
N GLY A 214 1.57 -8.93 6.26
CA GLY A 214 1.63 -10.39 6.37
C GLY A 214 0.94 -10.95 7.61
N LYS A 215 -0.12 -10.26 8.06
CA LYS A 215 -0.92 -10.61 9.24
C LYS A 215 -2.40 -10.37 8.98
N LEU A 216 -3.23 -11.15 9.66
CA LEU A 216 -4.63 -10.84 9.90
C LEU A 216 -4.73 -10.22 11.30
N HIS A 217 -5.22 -8.98 11.39
CA HIS A 217 -5.38 -8.26 12.64
C HIS A 217 -6.59 -7.33 12.57
N ILE A 218 -7.47 -7.44 13.55
CA ILE A 218 -8.67 -6.61 13.71
C ILE A 218 -8.62 -6.05 15.12
N ASP A 219 -8.51 -4.73 15.23
CA ASP A 219 -8.56 -4.00 16.50
C ASP A 219 -9.45 -2.77 16.35
N GLY A 220 -10.69 -2.88 16.83
CA GLY A 220 -11.72 -1.85 16.64
C GLY A 220 -11.91 -1.48 15.16
N LEU A 221 -11.56 -0.24 14.82
CA LEU A 221 -11.66 0.31 13.45
C LEU A 221 -10.38 0.13 12.62
N ARG A 222 -9.34 -0.51 13.18
CA ARG A 222 -8.10 -0.83 12.46
C ARG A 222 -8.18 -2.24 11.90
N LEU A 223 -8.21 -2.34 10.57
CA LEU A 223 -8.32 -3.62 9.85
C LEU A 223 -7.06 -3.87 9.04
N ILE A 224 -6.33 -4.94 9.35
CA ILE A 224 -5.18 -5.41 8.59
C ILE A 224 -5.51 -6.81 8.08
N ILE A 225 -5.74 -6.92 6.78
CA ILE A 225 -6.21 -8.13 6.11
C ILE A 225 -5.14 -8.60 5.12
N ASP A 226 -4.14 -9.30 5.64
CA ASP A 226 -3.03 -9.87 4.84
C ASP A 226 -2.54 -11.20 5.45
N GLU A 227 -3.46 -12.14 5.71
CA GLU A 227 -3.12 -13.45 6.27
C GLU A 227 -2.13 -14.24 5.40
N GLY A 228 -2.25 -14.06 4.08
CA GLY A 228 -1.40 -14.70 3.08
C GLY A 228 0.06 -14.26 3.17
N GLY A 229 0.32 -12.95 3.25
CA GLY A 229 1.67 -12.40 3.30
C GLY A 229 2.57 -12.81 2.12
N GLY A 230 1.98 -13.23 1.00
CA GLY A 230 2.67 -13.79 -0.16
C GLY A 230 3.26 -15.19 0.04
N LYS A 231 2.89 -15.92 1.10
CA LYS A 231 3.30 -17.30 1.36
C LYS A 231 2.33 -18.27 0.71
N GLU A 232 2.87 -19.32 0.10
CA GLU A 232 2.11 -20.27 -0.71
C GLU A 232 1.08 -21.09 0.08
N ASN A 233 1.38 -21.40 1.34
CA ASN A 233 0.54 -22.24 2.19
C ASN A 233 -0.36 -21.43 3.14
N ASN A 234 -0.34 -20.10 3.04
CA ASN A 234 -1.19 -19.25 3.85
C ASN A 234 -2.43 -18.83 3.04
N PRO A 235 -3.63 -18.80 3.65
CA PRO A 235 -4.84 -18.41 2.95
C PRO A 235 -4.84 -16.93 2.57
N VAL A 236 -5.53 -16.62 1.48
CA VAL A 236 -5.91 -15.25 1.13
C VAL A 236 -7.27 -14.96 1.76
N THR A 237 -7.32 -13.92 2.58
CA THR A 237 -8.49 -13.59 3.40
C THR A 237 -9.11 -12.28 2.95
N ALA A 238 -10.43 -12.21 2.98
CA ALA A 238 -11.24 -11.01 2.80
C ALA A 238 -12.09 -10.75 4.04
N ILE A 239 -12.46 -9.50 4.26
CA ILE A 239 -13.44 -9.09 5.29
C ILE A 239 -14.69 -8.54 4.61
N VAL A 240 -15.87 -8.94 5.09
CA VAL A 240 -17.18 -8.58 4.53
C VAL A 240 -17.91 -7.63 5.49
N LEU A 241 -18.10 -6.38 5.05
CA LEU A 241 -18.91 -5.39 5.76
C LEU A 241 -20.39 -5.50 5.36
N PRO A 242 -21.35 -5.26 6.27
CA PRO A 242 -21.16 -4.70 7.62
C PRO A 242 -20.79 -5.73 8.70
N SER A 243 -20.98 -7.02 8.43
CA SER A 243 -20.88 -8.10 9.43
C SER A 243 -19.48 -8.35 10.03
N MET A 244 -18.44 -7.77 9.44
CA MET A 244 -17.03 -8.04 9.77
C MET A 244 -16.63 -9.53 9.61
N THR A 245 -17.41 -10.29 8.83
CA THR A 245 -17.15 -11.71 8.58
C THR A 245 -15.87 -11.88 7.76
N LEU A 246 -15.01 -12.80 8.18
CA LEU A 246 -13.82 -13.19 7.43
C LEU A 246 -14.14 -14.36 6.51
N VAL A 247 -13.71 -14.25 5.25
CA VAL A 247 -13.83 -15.29 4.23
C VAL A 247 -12.44 -15.61 3.68
N ARG A 248 -12.10 -16.89 3.59
CA ARG A 248 -10.82 -17.39 3.07
C ARG A 248 -11.02 -18.18 1.78
N ASP A 249 -10.00 -18.21 0.95
CA ASP A 249 -9.95 -19.07 -0.24
C ASP A 249 -9.99 -20.57 0.10
N THR A 250 -9.61 -20.94 1.32
CA THR A 250 -9.65 -22.32 1.83
C THR A 250 -10.97 -22.70 2.51
N ASP A 251 -11.91 -21.77 2.66
CA ASP A 251 -13.20 -22.07 3.30
C ASP A 251 -14.05 -22.98 2.39
N SER A 252 -14.58 -24.06 2.96
CA SER A 252 -15.55 -24.93 2.29
C SER A 252 -16.96 -24.41 2.56
N ILE A 253 -17.40 -23.41 1.79
CA ILE A 253 -18.73 -22.83 1.95
C ILE A 253 -19.77 -23.72 1.25
N THR A 254 -20.41 -24.62 1.99
CA THR A 254 -21.66 -25.24 1.53
C THR A 254 -22.80 -24.23 1.69
N THR A 255 -23.30 -23.70 0.58
CA THR A 255 -24.53 -22.92 0.57
C THR A 255 -25.68 -23.86 0.94
N GLN A 256 -26.27 -23.70 2.13
CA GLN A 256 -27.60 -24.28 2.36
C GLN A 256 -28.58 -23.46 1.53
N LEU A 257 -29.01 -24.04 0.40
CA LEU A 257 -30.11 -23.56 -0.43
C LEU A 257 -31.45 -23.77 0.28
#